data_AF-A0A3N5N468-F1
#
_entry.id   AF-A0A3N5N468-F1
#
_cell.length_a   1.000
_cell.length_b   1.000
_cell.length_c   1.000
_cell.angle_alpha   90.00
_cell.angle_beta   90.00
_cell.angle_gamma   90.00
#
_symmetry.space_group_name_H-M   'P 1'
#
loop_
_entity.id
_entity.type
_entity.pdbx_description
1 polymer ?
#
loop_
_entity_poly.entity_id
_entity_poly.type
_entity_poly.pdbx_seq_one_letter_code
_entity_poly.pdbx_strand_id
1 'polypeptide(L)'
;MLGGEHDRKNAIITIHPGAGGTESQDWAEMLLRMYLRWIERRGFKREVIDYQPGDEAGLKSATLTVAGEYAFGLLSAEAGVHRLVRISPFD
;
A
#
# COMPACT_ATOMS: atom_id res chain seq x y z
N MET A 1 19.02 5.69 11.71
CA MET A 1 17.69 5.19 11.32
C MET A 1 17.69 4.48 9.98
N LEU A 2 18.56 4.82 9.01
CA LEU A 2 18.69 4.12 7.72
C LEU A 2 20.10 3.53 7.53
N GLY A 3 20.44 2.51 8.33
CA GLY A 3 21.78 1.89 8.35
C GLY A 3 21.77 0.38 8.09
N GLY A 4 20.61 -0.20 7.78
CA GLY A 4 20.46 -1.61 7.45
C GLY A 4 21.00 -1.92 6.05
N GLU A 5 21.41 -3.17 5.85
CA GLU A 5 22.00 -3.67 4.58
C GLU A 5 21.08 -3.45 3.37
N HIS A 6 19.77 -3.42 3.60
CA HIS A 6 18.74 -3.33 2.57
C HIS A 6 18.10 -1.97 2.44
N ASP A 7 18.44 -1.00 3.29
CA ASP A 7 17.69 0.25 3.36
C ASP A 7 17.73 1.01 2.03
N ARG A 8 18.87 0.96 1.33
CA ARG A 8 19.09 1.59 0.01
C ARG A 8 18.39 0.90 -1.16
N LYS A 9 17.84 -0.30 -0.97
CA LYS A 9 17.21 -1.06 -2.05
C LYS A 9 15.83 -0.48 -2.39
N ASN A 10 15.37 -0.84 -3.59
CA ASN A 10 13.98 -0.64 -4.00
C ASN A 10 13.03 -1.46 -3.11
N ALA A 11 11.77 -1.07 -3.05
CA ALA A 11 10.75 -1.75 -2.28
C ALA A 11 9.71 -2.42 -3.18
N ILE A 12 9.10 -3.49 -2.66
CA ILE A 12 7.86 -4.06 -3.19
C ILE A 12 6.83 -3.88 -2.10
N ILE A 13 5.70 -3.26 -2.43
CA ILE A 13 4.56 -3.09 -1.53
C ILE A 13 3.45 -4.00 -2.04
N THR A 14 2.91 -4.81 -1.15
CA THR A 14 1.72 -5.62 -1.42
C THR A 14 0.64 -5.26 -0.41
N ILE A 15 -0.57 -5.00 -0.89
CA ILE A 15 -1.73 -4.63 -0.08
C ILE A 15 -2.81 -5.69 -0.29
N HIS A 16 -3.25 -6.27 0.81
CA HIS A 16 -4.37 -7.21 0.86
C HIS A 16 -5.42 -6.70 1.86
N PRO A 17 -6.72 -6.72 1.50
CA PRO A 17 -7.79 -6.45 2.45
C PRO A 17 -7.84 -7.56 3.50
N GLY A 18 -8.10 -7.17 4.74
CA GLY A 18 -8.34 -8.11 5.85
C GLY A 18 -9.80 -8.57 5.90
N ALA A 19 -10.20 -9.11 7.06
CA ALA A 19 -11.61 -9.40 7.34
C ALA A 19 -12.45 -8.12 7.31
N GLY A 20 -13.65 -8.18 6.72
CA GLY A 20 -14.55 -7.03 6.60
C GLY A 20 -15.31 -6.91 5.27
N GLY A 21 -15.09 -7.82 4.31
CA GLY A 21 -15.85 -7.84 3.06
C GLY A 21 -15.61 -6.59 2.19
N THR A 22 -16.67 -6.01 1.66
CA THR A 22 -16.62 -4.83 0.77
C THR A 22 -15.99 -3.60 1.47
N GLU A 23 -16.21 -3.43 2.78
CA GLU A 23 -15.62 -2.31 3.54
C GLU A 23 -14.10 -2.46 3.69
N SER A 24 -13.59 -3.69 3.88
CA SER A 24 -12.13 -3.91 3.95
C SER A 24 -11.47 -3.75 2.57
N GLN A 25 -12.20 -4.07 1.49
CA GLN A 25 -11.74 -3.83 0.12
C GLN A 25 -11.66 -2.33 -0.20
N ASP A 26 -12.66 -1.52 0.17
CA ASP A 26 -12.61 -0.06 0.02
C ASP A 26 -11.44 0.53 0.81
N TRP A 27 -11.24 0.07 2.05
CA TRP A 27 -10.11 0.50 2.87
C TRP A 27 -8.76 0.16 2.24
N ALA A 28 -8.60 -1.05 1.69
CA ALA A 28 -7.38 -1.44 0.99
C ALA A 28 -7.09 -0.52 -0.21
N GLU A 29 -8.12 -0.11 -0.95
CA GLU A 29 -7.98 0.84 -2.05
C GLU A 29 -7.59 2.25 -1.56
N MET A 30 -8.16 2.71 -0.44
CA MET A 30 -7.76 3.97 0.20
C MET A 30 -6.28 3.96 0.62
N LEU A 31 -5.81 2.86 1.21
CA LEU A 31 -4.39 2.69 1.56
C LEU A 31 -3.49 2.70 0.33
N LEU A 32 -3.87 2.01 -0.74
CA LEU A 32 -3.14 2.05 -1.99
C LEU A 32 -3.03 3.49 -2.52
N ARG A 33 -4.14 4.23 -2.55
CA ARG A 33 -4.15 5.65 -2.97
C ARG A 33 -3.27 6.52 -2.08
N MET A 34 -3.21 6.25 -0.78
CA MET A 34 -2.32 6.95 0.16
C MET A 34 -0.86 6.74 -0.21
N TYR A 35 -0.43 5.48 -0.39
CA TYR A 35 0.97 5.17 -0.73
C TYR A 35 1.36 5.70 -2.11
N LEU A 36 0.48 5.60 -3.12
CA LEU A 36 0.75 6.16 -4.45
C LEU A 36 1.05 7.66 -4.39
N ARG A 37 0.26 8.43 -3.63
CA ARG A 37 0.49 9.87 -3.42
C ARG A 37 1.77 10.15 -2.63
N TRP A 38 2.08 9.33 -1.62
CA TRP A 38 3.31 9.48 -0.84
C TRP A 38 4.56 9.24 -1.70
N ILE A 39 4.54 8.17 -2.51
CA ILE A 39 5.61 7.82 -3.47
C ILE A 39 5.84 8.98 -4.44
N GLU A 40 4.77 9.50 -5.05
CA GLU A 40 4.85 10.61 -6.00
C GLU A 40 5.43 11.88 -5.35
N ARG A 41 4.97 12.24 -4.15
CA ARG A 41 5.49 13.40 -3.40
C ARG A 41 6.97 13.25 -3.00
N ARG A 42 7.45 12.02 -2.81
CA ARG A 42 8.87 11.72 -2.53
C ARG A 42 9.74 11.73 -3.81
N GLY A 43 9.13 11.82 -4.99
CA GLY A 43 9.85 11.72 -6.27
C GLY A 43 10.32 10.30 -6.59
N PHE A 44 9.75 9.28 -5.95
CA PHE A 44 10.08 7.89 -6.25
C PHE A 44 9.35 7.43 -7.52
N LYS A 45 10.00 6.54 -8.28
CA LYS A 45 9.36 5.89 -9.43
C LYS A 45 8.53 4.72 -8.91
N ARG A 46 7.29 4.61 -9.38
CA ARG A 46 6.40 3.47 -9.10
C ARG A 46 6.04 2.71 -10.36
N GLU A 47 5.85 1.41 -10.23
CA GLU A 47 5.27 0.55 -11.26
C GLU A 47 4.28 -0.41 -10.61
N VAL A 48 3.08 -0.50 -11.18
CA VAL A 48 2.05 -1.43 -10.69
C VAL A 48 2.29 -2.76 -11.37
N ILE A 49 2.58 -3.79 -10.58
CA ILE A 49 2.88 -5.15 -11.05
C ILE A 49 1.60 -5.97 -11.15
N ASP A 50 0.74 -5.85 -10.15
CA ASP A 50 -0.54 -6.55 -10.09
C ASP A 50 -1.60 -5.62 -9.48
N TYR A 51 -2.81 -5.68 -10.02
CA TYR A 51 -3.96 -4.92 -9.54
C TYR A 51 -5.23 -5.73 -9.77
N GLN A 52 -5.85 -6.13 -8.67
CA GLN A 52 -7.08 -6.93 -8.65
C GLN A 52 -8.18 -6.11 -7.98
N PRO A 53 -9.15 -5.59 -8.76
CA PRO A 53 -10.26 -4.85 -8.20
C PRO A 53 -11.17 -5.73 -7.32
N GLY A 54 -11.88 -5.10 -6.39
CA GLY A 54 -12.99 -5.71 -5.66
C GLY A 54 -14.15 -6.13 -6.58
N ASP A 55 -14.96 -7.10 -6.15
CA ASP A 55 -16.13 -7.53 -6.92
C ASP A 55 -17.25 -6.48 -6.87
N GLU A 56 -17.45 -5.86 -5.70
CA GLU A 56 -18.44 -4.79 -5.51
C GLU A 56 -17.78 -3.41 -5.44
N ALA A 57 -16.75 -3.26 -4.60
CA ALA A 57 -16.02 -2.01 -4.43
C ALA A 57 -14.58 -2.26 -3.96
N GLY A 58 -13.70 -1.29 -4.19
CA GLY A 58 -12.35 -1.30 -3.65
C GLY A 58 -11.38 -2.28 -4.32
N LEU A 59 -10.53 -2.91 -3.50
CA LEU A 59 -9.36 -3.68 -3.94
C LEU A 59 -9.27 -5.04 -3.26
N LYS A 60 -9.08 -6.12 -4.04
CA LYS A 60 -8.76 -7.47 -3.55
C LYS A 60 -7.26 -7.69 -3.33
N SER A 61 -6.42 -7.14 -4.20
CA SER A 61 -4.97 -7.25 -4.10
C SER A 61 -4.32 -6.19 -4.96
N ALA A 62 -3.26 -5.56 -4.48
CA ALA A 62 -2.36 -4.78 -5.33
C ALA A 62 -0.90 -5.04 -4.96
N THR A 63 -0.07 -5.16 -5.98
CA THR A 63 1.39 -5.20 -5.83
C THR A 63 2.02 -4.10 -6.67
N LEU A 64 2.90 -3.31 -6.08
CA LEU A 64 3.67 -2.28 -6.77
C LEU A 64 5.13 -2.34 -6.37
N THR A 65 6.00 -2.00 -7.32
CA THR A 65 7.41 -1.74 -7.08
C THR A 65 7.63 -0.24 -6.90
N VAL A 66 8.54 0.10 -5.99
CA VAL A 66 8.95 1.48 -5.71
C VAL A 66 10.46 1.56 -5.85
N ALA A 67 10.91 2.33 -6.83
CA ALA A 67 12.32 2.58 -7.09
C ALA A 67 12.70 4.00 -6.66
N GLY A 68 13.70 4.09 -5.80
CA GLY A 68 14.16 5.35 -5.21
C GLY A 68 15.21 5.11 -4.14
N GLU A 69 16.01 6.14 -3.84
CA GLU A 69 17.00 6.04 -2.78
C GLU A 69 16.31 5.84 -1.43
N TYR A 70 16.77 4.83 -0.69
CA TYR A 70 16.21 4.45 0.61
C TYR A 70 14.73 4.02 0.60
N ALA A 71 14.17 3.62 -0.55
CA ALA A 71 12.76 3.27 -0.66
C ALA A 71 12.36 2.15 0.31
N PHE A 72 13.13 1.05 0.35
CA PHE A 72 12.87 -0.05 1.29
C PHE A 72 13.03 0.37 2.75
N GLY A 73 14.09 1.09 3.09
CA GLY A 73 14.33 1.53 4.46
C GLY A 73 13.16 2.36 5.02
N LEU A 74 12.58 3.25 4.20
CA LEU A 74 11.42 4.05 4.60
C LEU A 74 10.12 3.24 4.68
N LEU A 75 9.85 2.39 3.68
CA LEU A 75 8.59 1.63 3.60
C LEU A 75 8.55 0.40 4.52
N SER A 76 9.70 -0.12 4.94
CA SER A 76 9.77 -1.26 5.86
C SER A 76 9.14 -0.97 7.23
N ALA A 77 9.22 0.29 7.70
CA ALA A 77 8.57 0.73 8.94
C ALA A 77 7.03 0.72 8.85
N GLU A 78 6.49 0.74 7.63
CA GLU A 78 5.05 0.73 7.36
C GLU A 78 4.49 -0.69 7.19
N ALA A 79 5.33 -1.72 7.28
CA ALA A 79 4.88 -3.10 7.15
C ALA A 79 4.05 -3.51 8.38
N GLY A 80 2.77 -3.79 8.17
CA GLY A 80 1.89 -4.24 9.25
C GLY A 80 0.41 -4.21 8.90
N VAL A 81 -0.41 -4.51 9.91
CA VAL A 81 -1.87 -4.46 9.81
C VAL A 81 -2.35 -3.04 10.10
N HIS A 82 -3.03 -2.43 9.13
CA HIS A 82 -3.62 -1.10 9.27
C HIS A 82 -5.13 -1.20 9.51
N ARG A 83 -5.59 -0.71 10.66
CA ARG A 83 -7.00 -0.77 11.06
C ARG A 83 -7.70 0.55 10.80
N LEU A 84 -8.81 0.51 10.08
CA LEU A 84 -9.75 1.62 9.93
C LEU A 84 -10.95 1.42 10.88
N VAL A 85 -11.38 2.51 11.52
CA VAL A 85 -12.64 2.56 12.28
C VAL A 85 -13.40 3.80 11.80
N ARG A 86 -14.50 3.59 11.09
CA ARG A 86 -15.42 4.63 10.62
C ARG A 86 -16.85 4.07 10.56
N ILE A 87 -17.82 4.94 10.32
CA ILE A 87 -19.16 4.53 9.93
C ILE A 87 -19.08 4.07 8.46
N SER A 88 -19.45 2.81 8.22
CA SER A 88 -19.43 2.23 6.87
C SER A 88 -20.48 2.91 5.99
N PRO A 89 -20.15 3.31 4.74
CA PRO A 89 -21.13 3.78 3.77
C PRO A 89 -21.90 2.63 3.09
N PHE A 90 -21.50 1.38 3.33
CA PHE A 90 -22.12 0.18 2.78
C PHE A 90 -23.07 -0.53 3.76
N ASP A 91 -23.23 0.03 4.96
CA ASP A 91 -24.14 -0.44 6.01
C ASP A 91 -25.41 0.44 6.04
#